data_AF-A0A0D7PTU7-F1
#
_entry.id   AF-A0A0D7PTU7-F1
#
_cell.length_a   1.000
_cell.length_b   1.000
_cell.length_c   1.000
_cell.angle_alpha   90.00
_cell.angle_beta   90.00
_cell.angle_gamma   90.00
#
_symmetry.space_group_name_H-M   'P 1'
#
loop_
_entity.id
_entity.type
_entity.pdbx_description
1 polymer ?
#
loop_
_entity_poly.entity_id
_entity_poly.type
_entity_poly.pdbx_seq_one_letter_code
_entity_poly.pdbx_strand_id
1 'polypeptide(L)'
;MSELRAATRQSTARTGIIAFEGARGTVSVPCTISDVSGTGARLKLDWSLAFPTEATLIFADGLRKACRVAWQKRRLLGIAFADGVASADEQVLMMTEAEQALHRQHIGAQVRGAREARGYTGIEIANLLGVSPEFVSRAESGETSIPLHQLTHIADLLLVDLKKLVAGPASVGPPRLSDVELVAE
;
A
#
# COMPACT_ATOMS: atom_id res chain seq x y z
N MET A 1 7.63 0.77 18.87
CA MET A 1 7.64 2.25 18.68
C MET A 1 8.19 2.55 17.28
N SER A 2 7.50 3.14 16.29
CA SER A 2 6.18 3.76 16.17
C SER A 2 5.50 3.29 14.87
N GLU A 3 4.40 2.54 14.98
CA GLU A 3 3.57 2.08 13.85
C GLU A 3 2.55 3.13 13.43
N LEU A 4 3.04 4.28 12.95
CA LEU A 4 2.21 5.35 12.40
C LEU A 4 2.15 5.25 10.87
N ARG A 5 1.58 4.16 10.34
CA ARG A 5 1.45 3.98 8.88
C ARG A 5 -0.02 3.73 8.51
N ALA A 6 -0.51 4.54 7.56
CA ALA A 6 -1.92 4.59 7.16
C ALA A 6 -2.28 3.63 6.01
N ALA A 7 -1.31 3.15 5.22
CA ALA A 7 -1.56 2.22 4.11
C ALA A 7 -0.38 1.28 3.84
N THR A 8 -0.70 0.10 3.31
CA THR A 8 0.26 -0.94 2.92
C THR A 8 0.98 -0.59 1.63
N ARG A 9 2.30 -0.80 1.62
CA ARG A 9 3.16 -0.58 0.44
C ARG A 9 3.35 -1.89 -0.32
N GLN A 10 3.23 -1.81 -1.63
CA GLN A 10 3.49 -2.92 -2.53
C GLN A 10 4.76 -2.65 -3.30
N SER A 11 5.70 -3.59 -3.23
CA SER A 11 6.95 -3.50 -3.99
C SER A 11 6.65 -3.46 -5.48
N THR A 12 7.22 -2.49 -6.16
CA THR A 12 7.17 -2.37 -7.63
C THR A 12 8.52 -1.85 -8.12
N ALA A 13 8.78 -1.94 -9.42
CA ALA A 13 10.02 -1.44 -10.02
C ALA A 13 9.68 -0.65 -11.29
N ARG A 14 8.86 0.39 -11.13
CA ARG A 14 8.42 1.26 -12.22
C ARG A 14 9.30 2.49 -12.34
N THR A 15 9.47 3.00 -13.55
CA THR A 15 10.14 4.29 -13.78
C THR A 15 9.12 5.43 -13.61
N GLY A 16 9.56 6.53 -13.02
CA GLY A 16 8.78 7.76 -12.90
C GLY A 16 9.68 8.99 -12.87
N ILE A 17 9.05 10.16 -12.79
CA ILE A 17 9.73 11.45 -12.64
C ILE A 17 9.17 12.13 -11.40
N ILE A 18 10.04 12.56 -10.49
CA ILE A 18 9.66 13.45 -9.40
C ILE A 18 10.01 14.89 -9.81
N ALA A 19 9.01 15.76 -9.86
CA ALA A 19 9.14 17.14 -10.29
C ALA A 19 8.83 18.11 -9.14
N PHE A 20 9.55 19.22 -9.05
CA PHE A 20 9.33 20.26 -8.05
C PHE A 20 9.83 21.62 -8.55
N GLU A 21 9.35 22.69 -7.93
CA GLU A 21 9.81 24.05 -8.25
C GLU A 21 11.17 24.33 -7.58
N GLY A 22 12.17 24.67 -8.39
CA GLY A 22 13.49 25.07 -7.94
C GLY A 22 13.77 26.55 -8.17
N ALA A 23 14.91 27.04 -7.65
CA ALA A 23 15.28 28.46 -7.74
C ALA A 23 15.44 29.00 -9.19
N ARG A 24 15.61 28.11 -10.18
CA ARG A 24 15.78 28.44 -11.60
C ARG A 24 14.69 27.84 -12.49
N GLY A 25 13.53 27.50 -11.91
CA GLY A 25 12.40 26.87 -12.59
C GLY A 25 12.19 25.42 -12.18
N THR A 26 11.28 24.74 -12.88
CA THR A 26 10.89 23.36 -12.57
C THR A 26 12.05 22.39 -12.75
N VAL A 27 12.34 21.63 -11.69
CA VAL A 27 13.34 20.56 -11.67
C VAL A 27 12.62 19.23 -11.81
N SER A 28 13.06 18.41 -12.77
CA SER A 28 12.51 17.07 -13.02
C SER A 28 13.62 16.03 -12.84
N VAL A 29 13.41 15.09 -11.91
CA VAL A 29 14.40 14.06 -11.55
C VAL A 29 13.83 12.67 -11.87
N PRO A 30 14.49 11.88 -12.74
CA PRO A 30 14.13 10.48 -12.94
C PRO A 30 14.24 9.68 -11.65
N CYS A 31 13.34 8.71 -11.46
CA CYS A 31 13.31 7.86 -10.29
C CYS A 31 12.79 6.46 -10.62
N THR A 32 13.19 5.49 -9.80
CA THR A 32 12.52 4.18 -9.71
C THR A 32 11.52 4.23 -8.56
N ILE A 33 10.25 4.02 -8.86
CA ILE A 33 9.21 3.78 -7.88
C ILE A 33 9.41 2.35 -7.38
N SER A 34 9.88 2.23 -6.14
CA SER A 34 10.24 0.96 -5.49
C SER A 34 9.08 0.33 -4.71
N ASP A 35 8.14 1.15 -4.26
CA ASP A 35 6.83 0.71 -3.79
C ASP A 35 5.78 1.81 -3.90
N VAL A 36 4.52 1.41 -4.03
CA VAL A 36 3.34 2.28 -4.00
C VAL A 36 2.32 1.75 -2.99
N SER A 37 1.56 2.67 -2.40
CA SER A 37 0.39 2.41 -1.58
C SER A 37 -0.72 3.37 -2.01
N GLY A 38 -1.94 3.16 -1.53
CA GLY A 38 -3.01 4.13 -1.72
C GLY A 38 -2.67 5.53 -1.20
N THR A 39 -1.68 5.70 -0.31
CA THR A 39 -1.37 7.01 0.32
C THR A 39 -0.03 7.63 -0.07
N GLY A 40 0.74 6.97 -0.90
CA GLY A 40 2.08 7.44 -1.24
C GLY A 40 2.98 6.35 -1.80
N ALA A 41 4.25 6.70 -1.99
CA ALA A 41 5.22 5.84 -2.65
C ALA A 41 6.62 5.94 -2.00
N ARG A 42 7.47 4.95 -2.26
CA ARG A 42 8.92 5.06 -2.06
C ARG A 42 9.61 5.12 -3.40
N LEU A 43 10.42 6.15 -3.57
CA LEU A 43 11.25 6.35 -4.75
C LEU A 43 12.70 6.03 -4.42
N LYS A 44 13.39 5.43 -5.38
CA LYS A 44 14.85 5.31 -5.43
C LYS A 44 15.35 6.26 -6.52
N LEU A 45 16.30 7.10 -6.15
CA LEU A 45 16.91 8.10 -7.02
C LEU A 45 18.33 7.66 -7.39
N ASP A 46 18.81 8.14 -8.53
CA ASP A 46 20.19 7.84 -8.95
C ASP A 46 21.23 8.62 -8.13
N TRP A 47 20.85 9.82 -7.65
CA TRP A 47 21.70 10.70 -6.86
C TRP A 47 20.96 11.26 -5.64
N SER A 48 21.71 11.68 -4.61
CA SER A 48 21.16 12.37 -3.46
C SER A 48 21.02 13.86 -3.76
N LEU A 49 19.78 14.35 -3.79
CA LEU A 49 19.44 15.76 -3.97
C LEU A 49 18.56 16.22 -2.80
N ALA A 50 18.71 17.44 -2.31
CA ALA A 50 17.76 17.98 -1.33
C ALA A 50 16.41 18.25 -2.02
N PHE A 51 15.33 17.71 -1.46
CA PHE A 51 13.97 17.94 -1.98
C PHE A 51 13.20 18.95 -1.12
N PRO A 52 12.37 19.80 -1.76
CA PRO A 52 11.40 20.61 -1.04
C PRO A 52 10.28 19.76 -0.43
N THR A 53 9.48 20.37 0.43
CA THR A 53 8.36 19.69 1.09
C THR A 53 7.27 19.26 0.10
N GLU A 54 7.07 20.01 -0.99
CA GLU A 54 6.05 19.74 -2.01
C GLU A 54 6.68 19.33 -3.34
N ALA A 55 6.09 18.34 -3.99
CA ALA A 55 6.54 17.82 -5.28
C ALA A 55 5.37 17.17 -6.04
N THR A 56 5.60 16.79 -7.29
CA THR A 56 4.64 16.02 -8.10
C THR A 56 5.33 14.76 -8.61
N LEU A 57 4.80 13.59 -8.25
CA LEU A 57 5.21 12.32 -8.85
C LEU A 57 4.46 12.12 -10.17
N ILE A 58 5.20 11.88 -11.23
CA ILE A 58 4.70 11.58 -12.57
C ILE A 58 5.05 10.13 -12.89
N PHE A 59 4.03 9.31 -13.10
CA PHE A 59 4.17 7.91 -13.49
C PHE A 59 4.43 7.79 -15.00
N ALA A 60 4.99 6.67 -15.44
CA ALA A 60 5.30 6.43 -16.85
C ALA A 60 4.07 6.45 -17.77
N ASP A 61 2.88 6.18 -17.24
CA ASP A 61 1.59 6.25 -17.94
C ASP A 61 1.01 7.68 -18.01
N GLY A 62 1.71 8.66 -17.44
CA GLY A 62 1.29 10.06 -17.43
C GLY A 62 0.44 10.46 -16.22
N LEU A 63 0.08 9.54 -15.30
CA LEU A 63 -0.58 9.92 -14.06
C LEU A 63 0.30 10.89 -13.27
N ARG A 64 -0.28 11.98 -12.77
CA ARG A 64 0.42 12.99 -11.96
C ARG A 64 -0.22 13.07 -10.59
N LYS A 65 0.57 12.86 -9.54
CA LYS A 65 0.13 13.00 -8.15
C LYS A 65 0.91 14.10 -7.45
N ALA A 66 0.19 15.13 -7.02
CA ALA A 66 0.71 16.07 -6.04
C ALA A 66 1.05 15.32 -4.76
N CYS A 67 2.22 15.59 -4.20
CA CYS A 67 2.74 14.86 -3.06
C CYS A 67 3.62 15.74 -2.19
N ARG A 68 3.82 15.29 -0.95
CA ARG A 68 4.77 15.88 -0.02
C ARG A 68 5.88 14.89 0.30
N VAL A 69 7.09 15.40 0.49
CA VAL A 69 8.22 14.60 0.97
C VAL A 69 8.00 14.29 2.45
N ALA A 70 7.74 13.02 2.74
CA ALA A 70 7.53 12.55 4.10
C ALA A 70 8.85 12.23 4.81
N TRP A 71 9.84 11.74 4.07
CA TRP A 71 11.19 11.49 4.57
C TRP A 71 12.19 11.32 3.43
N GLN A 72 13.46 11.57 3.72
CA GLN A 72 14.56 11.32 2.79
C GLN A 72 15.71 10.62 3.50
N LYS A 73 16.27 9.57 2.89
CA LYS A 73 17.45 8.86 3.40
C LYS A 73 18.33 8.38 2.24
N ARG A 74 19.52 8.96 2.11
CA ARG A 74 20.47 8.67 1.02
C ARG A 74 19.80 8.87 -0.35
N ARG A 75 19.63 7.77 -1.10
CA ARG A 75 19.00 7.71 -2.43
C ARG A 75 17.53 7.27 -2.39
N LEU A 76 16.95 7.21 -1.20
CA LEU A 76 15.54 6.85 -1.01
C LEU A 76 14.75 8.08 -0.59
N LEU A 77 13.61 8.28 -1.23
CA LEU A 77 12.67 9.35 -0.96
C LEU A 77 11.29 8.74 -0.69
N GLY A 78 10.75 8.99 0.49
CA GLY A 78 9.37 8.65 0.81
C GLY A 78 8.46 9.83 0.55
N ILE A 79 7.42 9.62 -0.25
CA ILE A 79 6.40 10.64 -0.52
C ILE A 79 5.04 10.20 0.03
N ALA A 80 4.21 11.17 0.41
CA ALA A 80 2.80 11.00 0.72
C ALA A 80 1.97 11.82 -0.26
N PHE A 81 0.87 11.28 -0.78
CA PHE A 81 0.00 12.01 -1.69
C PHE A 81 -0.71 13.15 -0.97
N ALA A 82 -0.82 14.30 -1.62
CA ALA A 82 -1.33 15.53 -1.01
C ALA A 82 -2.83 15.44 -0.69
N ASP A 83 -3.57 14.69 -1.50
CA ASP A 83 -4.99 14.36 -1.33
C ASP A 83 -5.23 13.15 -0.41
N GLY A 84 -4.18 12.62 0.21
CA GLY A 84 -4.26 11.56 1.20
C GLY A 84 -4.34 10.17 0.57
N VAL A 85 -5.44 9.82 -0.10
CA VAL A 85 -5.67 8.50 -0.71
C VAL A 85 -5.93 8.65 -2.20
N ALA A 86 -5.16 7.98 -3.04
CA ALA A 86 -5.38 7.91 -4.49
C ALA A 86 -6.73 7.23 -4.79
N SER A 87 -7.45 7.70 -5.81
CA SER A 87 -8.72 7.10 -6.23
C SER A 87 -8.51 5.67 -6.72
N ALA A 88 -9.59 4.88 -6.84
CA ALA A 88 -9.51 3.51 -7.36
C ALA A 88 -8.91 3.49 -8.78
N ASP A 89 -9.33 4.40 -9.66
CA ASP A 89 -8.81 4.50 -11.03
C ASP A 89 -7.33 4.91 -11.05
N GLU A 90 -6.92 5.79 -10.15
CA GLU A 90 -5.52 6.17 -10.01
C GLU A 90 -4.68 5.01 -9.47
N GLN A 91 -5.17 4.27 -8.48
CA GLN A 91 -4.51 3.07 -7.97
C GLN A 91 -4.35 2.00 -9.05
N VAL A 92 -5.32 1.89 -9.97
CA VAL A 92 -5.23 1.03 -11.14
C VAL A 92 -4.11 1.49 -12.07
N LEU A 93 -4.00 2.78 -12.36
CA LEU A 93 -2.88 3.28 -13.18
C LEU A 93 -1.53 3.09 -12.48
N MET A 94 -1.47 3.20 -11.16
CA MET A 94 -0.24 3.05 -10.36
C MET A 94 0.31 1.60 -10.30
N MET A 95 -0.44 0.60 -10.75
CA MET A 95 -0.08 -0.82 -10.66
C MET A 95 -0.40 -1.58 -11.96
N THR A 96 0.38 -2.59 -12.32
CA THR A 96 -0.03 -3.51 -13.41
C THR A 96 -1.26 -4.33 -13.00
N GLU A 97 -2.05 -4.80 -13.96
CA GLU A 97 -3.22 -5.65 -13.67
C GLU A 97 -2.84 -6.91 -12.87
N ALA A 98 -1.66 -7.48 -13.13
CA ALA A 98 -1.12 -8.61 -12.36
C ALA A 98 -0.75 -8.22 -10.92
N GLU A 99 -0.14 -7.05 -10.70
CA GLU A 99 0.15 -6.55 -9.34
C GLU A 99 -1.15 -6.24 -8.58
N GLN A 100 -2.17 -5.71 -9.26
CA GLN A 100 -3.49 -5.46 -8.66
C GLN A 100 -4.21 -6.77 -8.34
N ALA A 101 -4.14 -7.77 -9.22
CA ALA A 101 -4.73 -9.09 -8.97
C ALA A 101 -4.09 -9.74 -7.74
N LEU A 102 -2.76 -9.69 -7.63
CA LEU A 102 -2.06 -10.20 -6.45
C LEU A 102 -2.45 -9.44 -5.16
N HIS A 103 -2.68 -8.13 -5.27
CA HIS A 103 -3.17 -7.33 -4.13
C HIS A 103 -4.56 -7.77 -3.67
N ARG A 104 -5.49 -7.91 -4.61
CA ARG A 104 -6.86 -8.35 -4.31
C ARG A 104 -6.85 -9.75 -3.72
N GLN A 105 -6.06 -10.66 -4.28
CA GLN A 105 -5.87 -12.02 -3.75
C GLN A 105 -5.35 -11.99 -2.31
N HIS A 106 -4.39 -11.12 -2.03
CA HIS A 106 -3.85 -10.98 -0.69
C HIS A 106 -4.89 -10.48 0.31
N ILE A 107 -5.59 -9.38 0.00
CA ILE A 107 -6.65 -8.84 0.87
C ILE A 107 -7.75 -9.90 1.07
N GLY A 108 -8.17 -10.54 -0.02
CA GLY A 108 -9.17 -11.61 0.01
C GLY A 108 -8.77 -12.76 0.93
N ALA A 109 -7.51 -13.19 0.86
CA ALA A 109 -6.97 -14.22 1.74
C ALA A 109 -6.94 -13.79 3.22
N GLN A 110 -6.62 -12.54 3.52
CA GLN A 110 -6.68 -12.02 4.90
C GLN A 110 -8.11 -11.97 5.44
N VAL A 111 -9.06 -11.51 4.62
CA VAL A 111 -10.49 -11.51 4.96
C VAL A 111 -10.98 -12.92 5.25
N ARG A 112 -10.65 -13.87 4.35
CA ARG A 112 -10.97 -15.28 4.52
C ARG A 112 -10.40 -15.86 5.81
N GLY A 113 -9.11 -15.64 6.08
CA GLY A 113 -8.45 -16.13 7.28
C GLY A 113 -9.06 -15.54 8.56
N ALA A 114 -9.36 -14.24 8.58
CA ALA A 114 -10.02 -13.59 9.71
C ALA A 114 -11.45 -14.10 9.93
N ARG A 115 -12.19 -14.34 8.83
CA ARG A 115 -13.53 -14.94 8.86
C ARG A 115 -13.50 -16.34 9.46
N GLU A 116 -12.62 -17.20 8.95
CA GLU A 116 -12.48 -18.59 9.41
C GLU A 116 -12.01 -18.65 10.87
N ALA A 117 -11.11 -17.76 11.30
CA ALA A 117 -10.68 -17.64 12.69
C ALA A 117 -11.83 -17.24 13.65
N ARG A 118 -12.88 -16.61 13.13
CA ARG A 118 -14.11 -16.29 13.86
C ARG A 118 -15.18 -17.37 13.78
N GLY A 119 -14.95 -18.43 13.00
CA GLY A 119 -15.90 -19.52 12.82
C GLY A 119 -17.07 -19.19 11.90
N TYR A 120 -17.03 -18.08 11.16
CA TYR A 120 -18.09 -17.72 10.22
C TYR A 120 -17.94 -18.46 8.90
N THR A 121 -19.04 -18.95 8.36
CA THR A 121 -19.13 -19.40 6.95
C THR A 121 -19.23 -18.21 6.01
N GLY A 122 -18.95 -18.43 4.72
CA GLY A 122 -19.12 -17.41 3.68
C GLY A 122 -20.57 -16.90 3.55
N ILE A 123 -21.55 -17.75 3.85
CA ILE A 123 -22.97 -17.37 3.82
C ILE A 123 -23.32 -16.50 5.04
N GLU A 124 -22.87 -16.88 6.23
CA GLU A 124 -23.16 -16.14 7.46
C GLU A 124 -22.56 -14.73 7.43
N ILE A 125 -21.30 -14.59 7.01
CA ILE A 125 -20.69 -13.26 6.91
C ILE A 125 -21.41 -12.40 5.86
N ALA A 126 -21.83 -13.00 4.73
CA ALA A 126 -22.53 -12.28 3.67
C ALA A 126 -23.86 -11.71 4.18
N ASN A 127 -24.61 -12.52 4.92
CA ASN A 127 -25.87 -12.10 5.54
C ASN A 127 -25.67 -10.97 6.55
N LEU A 128 -24.62 -11.05 7.38
CA LEU A 128 -24.32 -10.00 8.36
C LEU A 128 -23.84 -8.68 7.70
N LEU A 129 -23.14 -8.77 6.58
CA LEU A 129 -22.67 -7.61 5.80
C LEU A 129 -23.73 -7.04 4.86
N GLY A 130 -24.86 -7.74 4.65
CA GLY A 130 -25.89 -7.34 3.68
C GLY A 130 -25.46 -7.46 2.22
N VAL A 131 -24.58 -8.42 1.91
CA VAL A 131 -24.05 -8.69 0.56
C VAL A 131 -24.35 -10.12 0.13
N SER A 132 -24.11 -10.46 -1.15
CA SER A 132 -24.31 -11.83 -1.63
C SER A 132 -23.15 -12.76 -1.21
N PRO A 133 -23.42 -14.06 -0.96
CA PRO A 133 -22.36 -15.05 -0.71
C PRO A 133 -21.36 -15.15 -1.87
N GLU A 134 -21.82 -14.94 -3.10
CA GLU A 134 -20.97 -14.91 -4.29
C GLU A 134 -19.98 -13.73 -4.28
N PHE A 135 -20.44 -12.54 -3.85
CA PHE A 135 -19.54 -11.40 -3.67
C PHE A 135 -18.43 -11.73 -2.68
N VAL A 136 -18.77 -12.32 -1.52
CA VAL A 136 -17.78 -12.73 -0.52
C VAL A 136 -16.78 -13.73 -1.11
N SER A 137 -17.26 -14.74 -1.82
CA SER A 137 -16.39 -15.74 -2.47
C SER A 137 -15.40 -15.11 -3.46
N ARG A 138 -15.89 -14.23 -4.36
CA ARG A 138 -15.07 -13.57 -5.38
C ARG A 138 -14.11 -12.55 -4.78
N ALA A 139 -14.51 -11.92 -3.68
CA ALA A 139 -13.69 -11.00 -2.91
C ALA A 139 -12.55 -11.75 -2.20
N GLU A 140 -12.86 -12.85 -1.54
CA GLU A 140 -11.88 -13.70 -0.84
C GLU A 140 -10.88 -14.37 -1.79
N SER A 141 -11.27 -14.65 -3.03
CA SER A 141 -10.36 -15.15 -4.08
C SER A 141 -9.57 -14.06 -4.80
N GLY A 142 -9.89 -12.78 -4.57
CA GLY A 142 -9.26 -11.63 -5.23
C GLY A 142 -9.71 -11.39 -6.68
N GLU A 143 -10.76 -12.09 -7.13
CA GLU A 143 -11.35 -11.91 -8.45
C GLU A 143 -12.05 -10.53 -8.58
N THR A 144 -12.67 -10.06 -7.49
CA THR A 144 -13.24 -8.72 -7.40
C THR A 144 -12.58 -7.89 -6.29
N SER A 145 -12.59 -6.58 -6.44
CA SER A 145 -12.10 -5.66 -5.41
C SER A 145 -13.15 -5.45 -4.32
N ILE A 146 -12.71 -5.34 -3.07
CA ILE A 146 -13.56 -4.98 -1.94
C ILE A 146 -13.49 -3.45 -1.77
N PRO A 147 -14.60 -2.70 -1.94
CA PRO A 147 -14.61 -1.27 -1.67
C PRO A 147 -14.19 -0.96 -0.24
N LEU A 148 -13.47 0.14 0.00
CA LEU A 148 -12.93 0.48 1.32
C LEU A 148 -13.99 0.50 2.42
N HIS A 149 -15.19 1.02 2.15
CA HIS A 149 -16.28 1.05 3.12
C HIS A 149 -16.73 -0.37 3.53
N GLN A 150 -16.77 -1.32 2.59
CA GLN A 150 -17.06 -2.73 2.88
C GLN A 150 -15.92 -3.38 3.65
N LEU A 151 -14.66 -3.08 3.30
CA LEU A 151 -13.50 -3.63 3.98
C LEU A 151 -13.41 -3.15 5.45
N THR A 152 -13.78 -1.90 5.72
CA THR A 152 -13.91 -1.38 7.09
C THR A 152 -15.03 -2.12 7.83
N HIS A 153 -16.18 -2.31 7.21
CA HIS A 153 -17.29 -3.03 7.85
C HIS A 153 -16.94 -4.50 8.15
N ILE A 154 -16.21 -5.16 7.24
CA ILE A 154 -15.64 -6.50 7.44
C ILE A 154 -14.66 -6.50 8.62
N ALA A 155 -13.75 -5.53 8.70
CA ALA A 155 -12.78 -5.41 9.78
C ALA A 155 -13.47 -5.29 11.14
N ASP A 156 -14.50 -4.44 11.24
CA ASP A 156 -15.28 -4.24 12.46
C ASP A 156 -16.02 -5.52 12.86
N LEU A 157 -16.73 -6.15 11.93
CA LEU A 157 -17.46 -7.40 12.18
C LEU A 157 -16.53 -8.53 12.62
N LEU A 158 -15.38 -8.64 11.94
CA LEU A 158 -14.35 -9.62 12.26
C LEU A 158 -13.45 -9.19 13.41
N LEU A 159 -13.75 -8.10 14.14
CA LEU A 159 -12.93 -7.42 15.16
C LEU A 159 -11.42 -7.59 14.91
N VAL A 160 -10.99 -7.25 13.69
CA VAL A 160 -9.58 -7.17 13.29
C VAL A 160 -9.29 -5.74 12.87
N ASP A 161 -8.09 -5.25 13.16
CA ASP A 161 -7.68 -3.94 12.65
C ASP A 161 -7.64 -3.99 11.12
N LEU A 162 -8.27 -3.01 10.46
CA LEU A 162 -8.24 -2.83 9.00
C LEU A 162 -6.82 -2.94 8.44
N LYS A 163 -5.82 -2.45 9.19
CA LYS A 163 -4.40 -2.55 8.80
C LYS A 163 -3.95 -4.00 8.62
N LYS A 164 -4.48 -4.95 9.39
CA LYS A 164 -4.12 -6.38 9.26
C LYS A 164 -4.69 -7.00 7.99
N LEU A 165 -5.88 -6.58 7.56
CA LEU A 165 -6.49 -7.06 6.31
C LEU A 165 -5.78 -6.52 5.08
N VAL A 166 -5.29 -5.28 5.16
CA VAL A 166 -4.62 -4.60 4.05
C VAL A 166 -3.12 -4.86 4.05
N ALA A 167 -2.52 -5.25 5.18
CA ALA A 167 -1.08 -5.54 5.30
C ALA A 167 -0.71 -6.76 4.45
N GLY A 168 0.13 -6.55 3.42
CA GLY A 168 0.79 -7.59 2.64
C GLY A 168 1.49 -8.63 3.54
N PRO A 169 1.89 -9.82 3.02
CA PRO A 169 2.66 -10.74 3.83
C PRO A 169 3.82 -9.95 4.40
N ALA A 170 3.97 -9.99 5.73
CA ALA A 170 5.01 -9.27 6.43
C ALA A 170 6.27 -9.41 5.59
N SER A 171 6.79 -8.30 5.07
CA SER A 171 8.02 -8.31 4.30
C SER A 171 9.01 -9.04 5.20
N VAL A 172 9.32 -10.29 4.86
CA VAL A 172 10.39 -11.06 5.47
C VAL A 172 11.64 -10.29 5.10
N GLY A 173 11.98 -9.30 5.92
CA GLY A 173 13.36 -8.94 6.07
C GLY A 173 14.06 -10.19 6.57
N PRO A 174 15.31 -10.45 6.14
CA PRO A 174 16.09 -11.50 6.78
C PRO A 174 16.08 -11.27 8.30
N PRO A 175 16.10 -12.35 9.11
CA PRO A 175 15.99 -12.26 10.56
C PRO A 175 16.95 -11.21 11.11
N ARG A 176 16.45 -10.33 11.98
CA ARG A 176 17.30 -9.37 12.68
C ARG A 176 18.14 -10.16 13.68
N LEU A 177 19.46 -10.16 13.48
CA LEU A 177 20.48 -10.71 14.39
C LEU A 177 20.59 -9.90 15.70
N SER A 178 19.47 -9.58 16.36
CA SER A 178 19.48 -8.91 17.67
C SER A 178 18.81 -9.71 18.78
N ASP A 179 18.27 -10.89 18.49
CA ASP A 179 17.68 -11.79 19.50
C ASP A 179 18.60 -12.98 19.78
N VAL A 180 19.91 -12.73 19.90
CA VAL A 180 20.81 -13.63 20.64
C VAL A 180 21.32 -12.85 21.84
N GLU A 181 20.51 -12.94 22.89
CA GLU A 181 20.93 -12.80 24.27
C GLU A 181 22.18 -13.67 24.47
N LEU A 182 23.34 -13.05 24.64
CA LEU A 182 24.53 -13.72 25.15
C LEU A 182 24.54 -13.48 26.67
N VAL A 183 23.80 -14.35 27.35
CA VAL A 183 24.06 -14.74 28.74
C VAL A 183 25.16 -15.81 28.70
N ALA A 184 26.02 -15.79 29.73
CA ALA A 184 27.25 -16.58 29.95
C ALA A 184 28.51 -15.89 29.39
N GLU A 185 29.50 -15.49 30.18
CA GLU A 185 29.89 -15.85 31.56
C GLU A 185 30.66 -14.68 32.19
#